data_AF-A0A9W4IQ76-F1
#
_entry.id   AF-A0A9W4IQ76-F1
#
_cell.length_a   1.000
_cell.length_b   1.000
_cell.length_c   1.000
_cell.angle_alpha   90.00
_cell.angle_beta   90.00
_cell.angle_gamma   90.00
#
_symmetry.space_group_name_H-M   'P 1'
#
loop_
_entity.id
_entity.type
_entity.pdbx_description
1 polymer ?
#
loop_
_entity_poly.entity_id
_entity_poly.type
_entity_poly.pdbx_seq_one_letter_code
_entity_poly.pdbx_strand_id
1 'polypeptide(L)'
;MHDLRDSLINPSPRGTPHFTTSEACRVDQESTRESIARGELKDIRAAVFSNRIWIITSRYCEVGNGVDSLEEYIHSMWYMYYQLGRNISHETPDHEGLILDIVRIQGIGPLTRLVQGNYGVDIARTAEGSTLWNDLPFLVTDMTDFWNSDFPTMSGTHRLNLATFLVKLALTRVGSDRLC
;
A
#
# COMPACT_ATOMS: atom_id res chain seq x y z
N MET A 1 3.82 -37.17 -34.08
CA MET A 1 3.92 -36.80 -32.66
C MET A 1 4.97 -35.69 -32.47
N HIS A 2 4.78 -34.53 -33.09
CA HIS A 2 5.60 -33.34 -32.82
C HIS A 2 4.76 -32.06 -32.58
N ASP A 3 3.44 -32.09 -32.79
CA ASP A 3 2.58 -30.89 -32.68
C ASP A 3 1.95 -30.63 -31.30
N LEU A 4 2.24 -31.44 -30.27
CA LEU A 4 1.69 -31.24 -28.92
C LEU A 4 2.65 -30.53 -27.95
N ARG A 5 3.93 -30.37 -28.32
CA ARG A 5 4.95 -29.84 -27.40
C ARG A 5 5.11 -28.32 -27.47
N ASP A 6 4.73 -27.70 -28.58
CA ASP A 6 4.87 -26.25 -28.78
C ASP A 6 3.69 -25.43 -28.23
N SER A 7 2.61 -26.09 -27.79
CA SER A 7 1.43 -25.41 -27.23
C SER A 7 1.59 -25.02 -25.75
N LEU A 8 2.70 -25.39 -25.09
CA LEU A 8 3.00 -25.08 -23.68
C LEU A 8 3.94 -23.87 -23.50
N ILE A 9 4.35 -23.20 -24.59
CA ILE A 9 5.29 -22.06 -24.55
C ILE A 9 4.64 -20.77 -25.10
N ASN A 10 3.31 -20.65 -25.00
CA ASN A 10 2.67 -19.37 -25.24
C ASN A 10 2.46 -18.68 -23.89
N PRO A 11 3.09 -17.51 -23.62
CA PRO A 11 2.64 -16.68 -22.53
C PRO A 11 1.17 -16.33 -22.80
N SER A 12 0.31 -16.62 -21.83
CA SER A 12 -1.08 -16.15 -21.82
C SER A 12 -1.09 -14.68 -22.27
N PRO A 13 -1.97 -14.25 -23.19
CA PRO A 13 -1.99 -12.86 -23.60
C PRO A 13 -2.17 -12.05 -22.33
N ARG A 14 -1.13 -11.26 -21.98
CA ARG A 14 -1.22 -10.27 -20.90
C ARG A 14 -2.38 -9.37 -21.31
N GLY A 15 -3.53 -9.59 -20.66
CA GLY A 15 -4.57 -8.58 -20.62
C GLY A 15 -3.88 -7.29 -20.20
N THR A 16 -4.07 -6.25 -20.99
CA THR A 16 -3.62 -4.90 -20.70
C THR A 16 -3.90 -4.61 -19.22
N PRO A 17 -2.91 -4.29 -18.38
CA PRO A 17 -3.19 -3.82 -17.03
C PRO A 17 -3.66 -2.37 -17.15
N HIS A 18 -4.83 -2.17 -17.72
CA HIS A 18 -5.60 -0.98 -17.45
C HIS A 18 -6.18 -1.22 -16.05
N PHE A 19 -5.41 -0.85 -15.03
CA PHE A 19 -5.94 -0.60 -13.69
C PHE A 19 -7.02 0.49 -13.84
N THR A 20 -8.23 0.05 -14.17
CA THR A 20 -9.39 0.91 -14.08
C THR A 20 -9.63 1.00 -12.59
N THR A 21 -9.19 2.09 -11.98
CA THR A 21 -9.43 2.36 -10.56
C THR A 21 -10.91 2.13 -10.30
N SER A 22 -11.23 1.13 -9.46
CA SER A 22 -12.61 0.84 -9.08
C SER A 22 -13.27 2.10 -8.54
N GLU A 23 -14.57 2.27 -8.83
CA GLU A 23 -15.31 3.46 -8.38
C GLU A 23 -15.23 3.62 -6.86
N ALA A 24 -15.18 2.51 -6.12
CA ALA A 24 -14.97 2.52 -4.68
C ALA A 24 -13.61 3.14 -4.28
N CYS A 25 -12.54 2.80 -4.99
CA CYS A 25 -11.21 3.38 -4.76
C CYS A 25 -11.19 4.89 -5.10
N ARG A 26 -11.85 5.29 -6.19
CA ARG A 26 -12.00 6.71 -6.57
C ARG A 26 -12.72 7.52 -5.48
N VAL A 27 -13.84 6.99 -4.99
CA VAL A 27 -14.62 7.62 -3.90
C VAL A 27 -13.80 7.72 -2.63
N ASP A 28 -13.03 6.68 -2.30
CA ASP A 28 -12.18 6.67 -1.10
C ASP A 28 -11.03 7.69 -1.17
N GLN A 29 -10.39 7.80 -2.33
CA GLN A 29 -9.37 8.82 -2.57
C GLN A 29 -9.94 10.23 -2.48
N GLU A 30 -11.14 10.46 -3.03
CA GLU A 30 -11.79 11.76 -2.96
C GLU A 30 -12.17 12.12 -1.53
N SER A 31 -12.77 11.19 -0.79
CA SER A 31 -13.08 11.37 0.64
C SER A 31 -11.83 11.71 1.45
N THR A 32 -10.69 11.09 1.13
CA THR A 32 -9.40 11.42 1.74
C THR A 32 -9.00 12.86 1.40
N ARG A 33 -9.08 13.29 0.13
CA ARG A 33 -8.74 14.68 -0.28
C ARG A 33 -9.63 15.71 0.41
N GLU A 34 -10.92 15.46 0.50
CA GLU A 34 -11.85 16.35 1.19
C GLU A 34 -11.50 16.48 2.68
N SER A 35 -11.16 15.37 3.33
CA SER A 35 -10.76 15.36 4.75
C SER A 35 -9.45 16.12 4.98
N ILE A 36 -8.48 15.99 4.05
CA ILE A 36 -7.26 16.81 4.02
C ILE A 36 -7.61 18.30 3.90
N ALA A 37 -8.51 18.66 2.98
CA ALA A 37 -8.93 20.04 2.78
C ALA A 37 -9.61 20.65 4.02
N ARG A 38 -10.26 19.82 4.84
CA ARG A 38 -10.81 20.19 6.15
C ARG A 38 -9.79 20.22 7.30
N GLY A 39 -8.55 19.77 7.06
CA GLY A 39 -7.50 19.72 8.06
C GLY A 39 -7.59 18.54 9.05
N GLU A 40 -8.35 17.49 8.71
CA GLU A 40 -8.65 16.33 9.57
C GLU A 40 -7.49 15.29 9.57
N LEU A 41 -6.24 15.77 9.60
CA LEU A 41 -5.04 14.93 9.41
C LEU A 41 -4.92 13.82 10.45
N LYS A 42 -5.28 14.11 11.70
CA LYS A 42 -5.23 13.15 12.82
C LYS A 42 -6.25 12.02 12.65
N ASP A 43 -7.44 12.35 12.17
CA ASP A 43 -8.51 11.37 11.96
C ASP A 43 -8.17 10.45 10.78
N ILE A 44 -7.60 11.02 9.70
CA ILE A 44 -7.08 10.23 8.57
C ILE A 44 -5.96 9.30 9.03
N ARG A 45 -5.03 9.77 9.86
CA ARG A 45 -3.94 8.95 10.43
C ARG A 45 -4.48 7.81 11.30
N ALA A 46 -5.46 8.09 12.16
CA ALA A 46 -6.10 7.07 12.98
C ALA A 46 -6.85 6.04 12.11
N ALA A 47 -7.56 6.51 11.08
CA ALA A 47 -8.30 5.67 10.14
C ALA A 47 -7.36 4.77 9.31
N VAL A 48 -6.26 5.28 8.78
CA VAL A 48 -5.33 4.44 8.00
C VAL A 48 -4.69 3.38 8.89
N PHE A 49 -4.19 3.75 10.07
CA PHE A 49 -3.49 2.79 10.93
C PHE A 49 -4.42 1.73 11.53
N SER A 50 -5.61 2.14 11.99
CA SER A 50 -6.52 1.21 12.68
C SER A 50 -7.49 0.54 11.73
N ASN A 51 -8.18 1.32 10.88
CA ASN A 51 -9.28 0.82 10.08
C ASN A 51 -8.78 0.01 8.87
N ARG A 52 -7.83 0.54 8.08
CA ARG A 52 -7.34 -0.18 6.89
C ARG A 52 -6.63 -1.49 7.25
N ILE A 53 -5.75 -1.46 8.25
CA ILE A 53 -5.08 -2.68 8.74
C ILE A 53 -6.10 -3.69 9.25
N TRP A 54 -7.10 -3.27 10.02
CA TRP A 54 -8.15 -4.16 10.50
C TRP A 54 -8.99 -4.75 9.36
N ILE A 55 -9.43 -3.93 8.39
CA ILE A 55 -10.20 -4.40 7.22
C ILE A 55 -9.41 -5.45 6.46
N ILE A 56 -8.15 -5.18 6.12
CA ILE A 56 -7.31 -6.10 5.34
C ILE A 56 -7.10 -7.41 6.11
N THR A 57 -6.82 -7.31 7.42
CA THR A 57 -6.62 -8.47 8.30
C THR A 57 -7.89 -9.31 8.44
N SER A 58 -9.03 -8.69 8.77
CA SER A 58 -10.32 -9.39 8.92
C SER A 58 -10.77 -10.03 7.60
N ARG A 59 -10.66 -9.33 6.46
CA ARG A 59 -11.01 -9.88 5.14
C ARG A 59 -10.17 -11.13 4.81
N TYR A 60 -8.86 -11.07 5.04
CA TYR A 60 -7.99 -12.21 4.75
C TYR A 60 -8.25 -13.39 5.71
N CYS A 61 -8.29 -13.12 7.01
CA CYS A 61 -8.32 -14.14 8.06
C CYS A 61 -9.71 -14.70 8.35
N GLU A 62 -10.74 -13.84 8.38
CA GLU A 62 -12.09 -14.21 8.82
C GLU A 62 -13.01 -14.49 7.63
N VAL A 63 -12.94 -13.67 6.58
CA VAL A 63 -13.78 -13.86 5.37
C VAL A 63 -13.17 -14.88 4.42
N GLY A 64 -11.84 -15.02 4.43
CA GLY A 64 -11.13 -15.97 3.57
C GLY A 64 -10.75 -15.41 2.19
N ASN A 65 -10.80 -14.09 2.00
CA ASN A 65 -10.45 -13.43 0.75
C ASN A 65 -9.01 -13.75 0.29
N GLY A 66 -8.79 -13.80 -1.02
CA GLY A 66 -7.47 -13.83 -1.62
C GLY A 66 -6.80 -12.45 -1.57
N VAL A 67 -5.46 -12.41 -1.66
CA VAL A 67 -4.69 -11.16 -1.59
C VAL A 67 -4.97 -10.23 -2.77
N ASP A 68 -5.28 -10.80 -3.93
CA ASP A 68 -5.73 -10.09 -5.14
C ASP A 68 -6.95 -9.20 -4.85
N SER A 69 -7.92 -9.70 -4.08
CA SER A 69 -9.09 -8.89 -3.68
C SER A 69 -8.79 -7.81 -2.63
N LEU A 70 -7.59 -7.80 -2.05
CA LEU A 70 -7.16 -6.84 -1.04
C LEU A 70 -6.29 -5.73 -1.61
N GLU A 71 -5.81 -5.85 -2.84
CA GLU A 71 -4.90 -4.89 -3.48
C GLU A 71 -5.45 -3.47 -3.45
N GLU A 72 -6.75 -3.28 -3.76
CA GLU A 72 -7.39 -1.96 -3.72
C GLU A 72 -7.33 -1.31 -2.32
N TYR A 73 -7.49 -2.11 -1.25
CA TYR A 73 -7.39 -1.61 0.12
C TYR A 73 -5.94 -1.25 0.48
N ILE A 74 -4.96 -1.98 -0.04
CA ILE A 74 -3.54 -1.72 0.20
C ILE A 74 -3.13 -0.42 -0.51
N HIS A 75 -3.51 -0.24 -1.78
CA HIS A 75 -3.27 1.00 -2.53
C HIS A 75 -3.96 2.21 -1.90
N SER A 76 -5.21 2.05 -1.45
CA SER A 76 -5.94 3.08 -0.68
C SER A 76 -5.16 3.47 0.58
N MET A 77 -4.65 2.48 1.33
CA MET A 77 -3.87 2.73 2.53
C MET A 77 -2.59 3.52 2.23
N TRP A 78 -1.85 3.17 1.18
CA TRP A 78 -0.65 3.91 0.76
C TRP A 78 -0.96 5.31 0.27
N TYR A 79 -2.07 5.48 -0.44
CA TYR A 79 -2.55 6.80 -0.84
C TYR A 79 -2.84 7.71 0.36
N MET A 80 -3.43 7.18 1.43
CA MET A 80 -3.65 7.94 2.67
C MET A 80 -2.31 8.38 3.30
N TYR A 81 -1.31 7.49 3.40
CA TYR A 81 0.02 7.86 3.90
C TYR A 81 0.72 8.88 3.01
N TYR A 82 0.58 8.78 1.69
CA TYR A 82 1.08 9.77 0.74
C TYR A 82 0.46 11.15 1.00
N GLN A 83 -0.86 11.22 1.15
CA GLN A 83 -1.56 12.46 1.45
C GLN A 83 -1.13 13.05 2.80
N LEU A 84 -0.98 12.21 3.84
CA LEU A 84 -0.46 12.67 5.13
C LEU A 84 0.99 13.18 5.01
N GLY A 85 1.86 12.43 4.31
CA GLY A 85 3.28 12.74 4.18
C GLY A 85 3.57 14.07 3.47
N ARG A 86 2.71 14.49 2.53
CA ARG A 86 2.84 15.80 1.86
C ARG A 86 2.20 16.95 2.64
N ASN A 87 1.14 16.69 3.43
CA ASN A 87 0.36 17.73 4.11
C ASN A 87 0.79 17.99 5.56
N ILE A 88 1.39 17.02 6.26
CA ILE A 88 1.97 17.21 7.59
C ILE A 88 3.35 17.87 7.44
N SER A 89 3.60 18.93 8.19
CA SER A 89 4.90 19.61 8.20
C SER A 89 6.00 18.67 8.67
N HIS A 90 7.11 18.61 7.94
CA HIS A 90 8.29 17.81 8.29
C HIS A 90 8.98 18.22 9.60
N GLU A 91 8.62 19.38 10.16
CA GLU A 91 9.16 19.92 11.42
C GLU A 91 8.37 19.47 12.65
N THR A 92 7.21 18.81 12.49
CA THR A 92 6.36 18.40 13.61
C THR A 92 6.53 16.91 13.91
N PRO A 93 6.41 16.49 15.19
CA PRO A 93 6.52 15.09 15.59
C PRO A 93 5.45 14.18 14.96
N ASP A 94 4.36 14.76 14.46
CA ASP A 94 3.33 14.03 13.73
C ASP A 94 3.88 13.42 12.42
N HIS A 95 4.91 14.05 11.83
CA HIS A 95 5.57 13.58 10.61
C HIS A 95 6.37 12.30 10.87
N GLU A 96 7.18 12.26 11.93
CA GLU A 96 7.87 11.05 12.40
C GLU A 96 6.88 9.95 12.78
N GLY A 97 5.71 10.35 13.28
CA GLY A 97 4.62 9.45 13.55
C GLY A 97 4.20 8.60 12.35
N LEU A 98 4.16 9.17 11.15
CA LEU A 98 3.82 8.42 9.92
C LEU A 98 4.84 7.31 9.63
N ILE A 99 6.13 7.60 9.85
CA ILE A 99 7.21 6.64 9.65
C ILE A 99 7.09 5.50 10.66
N LEU A 100 6.86 5.83 11.93
CA LEU A 100 6.67 4.85 12.99
C LEU A 100 5.45 3.95 12.73
N ASP A 101 4.38 4.50 12.17
CA ASP A 101 3.20 3.72 11.84
C ASP A 101 3.52 2.67 10.76
N ILE A 102 4.24 3.05 9.69
CA ILE A 102 4.65 2.11 8.64
C ILE A 102 5.62 1.06 9.18
N VAL A 103 6.61 1.45 9.99
CA VAL A 103 7.54 0.51 10.65
C VAL A 103 6.77 -0.45 11.56
N ARG A 104 5.74 0.01 12.27
CA ARG A 104 4.88 -0.84 13.09
C ARG A 104 4.07 -1.81 12.26
N ILE A 105 3.54 -1.37 11.11
CA ILE A 105 2.85 -2.27 10.17
C ILE A 105 3.81 -3.37 9.72
N GLN A 106 5.06 -3.02 9.39
CA GLN A 106 6.07 -4.02 9.06
C GLN A 106 6.36 -4.97 10.24
N GLY A 107 6.45 -4.42 11.44
CA GLY A 107 6.68 -5.14 12.69
C GLY A 107 5.54 -6.07 13.11
N ILE A 108 4.35 -6.01 12.49
CA ILE A 108 3.30 -7.02 12.66
C ILE A 108 3.80 -8.39 12.17
N GLY A 109 4.70 -8.40 11.17
CA GLY A 109 5.16 -9.61 10.52
C GLY A 109 4.15 -10.16 9.52
N PRO A 110 4.45 -11.30 8.87
CA PRO A 110 3.62 -11.87 7.81
C PRO A 110 2.15 -12.01 8.23
N LEU A 111 1.23 -11.49 7.41
CA LEU A 111 -0.19 -11.77 7.63
C LEU A 111 -0.47 -13.24 7.35
N THR A 112 -0.98 -13.94 8.35
CA THR A 112 -1.22 -15.38 8.29
C THR A 112 -2.63 -15.74 8.72
N ARG A 113 -3.15 -16.84 8.17
CA ARG A 113 -4.42 -17.44 8.59
C ARG A 113 -4.28 -18.94 8.73
N LEU A 114 -5.11 -19.53 9.58
CA LEU A 114 -5.20 -20.98 9.71
C LEU A 114 -6.00 -21.54 8.54
N VAL A 115 -5.46 -22.57 7.88
CA VAL A 115 -6.20 -23.29 6.84
C VAL A 115 -7.12 -24.31 7.52
N GLN A 116 -8.36 -24.43 7.05
CA GLN A 116 -9.26 -25.47 7.54
C GLN A 116 -8.70 -26.87 7.21
N GLY A 117 -8.53 -27.72 8.23
CA GLY A 117 -7.99 -29.08 8.11
C GLY A 117 -6.53 -29.21 8.57
N ASN A 118 -5.83 -30.25 8.12
CA ASN A 118 -4.45 -30.57 8.54
C ASN A 118 -3.36 -29.77 7.79
N TYR A 119 -3.72 -28.69 7.08
CA TYR A 119 -2.88 -28.06 6.05
C TYR A 119 -2.07 -26.84 6.51
N GLY A 120 -1.94 -26.62 7.82
CA GLY A 120 -1.01 -25.64 8.39
C GLY A 120 -1.47 -24.18 8.24
N VAL A 121 -0.50 -23.27 8.08
CA VAL A 121 -0.68 -21.82 8.05
C VAL A 121 -0.57 -21.32 6.62
N ASP A 122 -1.56 -20.57 6.15
CA ASP A 122 -1.51 -19.83 4.89
C ASP A 122 -0.94 -18.43 5.16
N ILE A 123 -0.09 -17.96 4.26
CA ILE A 123 0.61 -16.68 4.37
C ILE A 123 0.16 -15.81 3.20
N ALA A 124 -0.33 -14.62 3.49
CA ALA A 124 -0.79 -13.67 2.48
C ALA A 124 0.40 -13.23 1.60
N ARG A 125 0.40 -13.67 0.34
CA ARG A 125 1.38 -13.26 -0.68
C ARG A 125 0.68 -12.68 -1.89
N THR A 126 1.25 -11.62 -2.46
CA THR A 126 0.84 -11.12 -3.77
C THR A 126 1.22 -12.10 -4.88
N ALA A 127 0.72 -11.87 -6.10
CA ALA A 127 1.09 -12.67 -7.26
C ALA A 127 2.61 -12.69 -7.54
N GLU A 128 3.32 -11.64 -7.14
CA GLU A 128 4.78 -11.51 -7.27
C GLU A 128 5.56 -12.19 -6.13
N GLY A 129 4.86 -12.75 -5.15
CA GLY A 129 5.45 -13.46 -4.00
C GLY A 129 5.77 -12.57 -2.80
N SER A 130 5.48 -11.27 -2.85
CA SER A 130 5.68 -10.34 -1.73
C SER A 130 4.72 -10.67 -0.58
N THR A 131 5.26 -10.82 0.62
CA THR A 131 4.53 -11.17 1.83
C THR A 131 3.90 -9.94 2.46
N LEU A 132 2.58 -9.97 2.64
CA LEU A 132 1.83 -8.85 3.21
C LEU A 132 2.27 -8.57 4.65
N TRP A 133 2.33 -7.28 4.99
CA TRP A 133 2.95 -6.70 6.20
C TRP A 133 4.47 -6.86 6.29
N ASN A 134 5.07 -8.00 5.97
CA ASN A 134 6.53 -8.13 6.03
C ASN A 134 7.26 -7.29 4.96
N ASP A 135 6.81 -7.40 3.71
CA ASP A 135 7.49 -6.81 2.55
C ASP A 135 6.84 -5.49 2.10
N LEU A 136 5.71 -5.11 2.73
CA LEU A 136 4.89 -3.94 2.40
C LEU A 136 4.66 -3.79 0.88
N PRO A 137 3.95 -4.73 0.24
CA PRO A 137 3.74 -4.70 -1.20
C PRO A 137 3.10 -3.38 -1.63
N PHE A 138 3.47 -2.93 -2.84
CA PHE A 138 3.01 -1.69 -3.49
C PHE A 138 3.50 -0.38 -2.87
N LEU A 139 4.00 -0.34 -1.63
CA LEU A 139 4.41 0.90 -0.97
C LEU A 139 5.37 1.73 -1.83
N VAL A 140 6.44 1.11 -2.34
CA VAL A 140 7.45 1.81 -3.15
C VAL A 140 6.87 2.26 -4.47
N THR A 141 6.22 1.35 -5.21
CA THR A 141 5.61 1.63 -6.51
C THR A 141 4.60 2.77 -6.41
N ASP A 142 3.69 2.72 -5.44
CA ASP A 142 2.67 3.73 -5.22
C ASP A 142 3.28 5.09 -4.88
N MET A 143 4.27 5.13 -3.97
CA MET A 143 4.92 6.39 -3.61
C MET A 143 5.66 7.02 -4.81
N THR A 144 6.32 6.20 -5.64
CA THR A 144 6.95 6.66 -6.87
C THR A 144 5.93 7.19 -7.87
N ASP A 145 4.83 6.48 -8.08
CA ASP A 145 3.78 6.86 -9.03
C ASP A 145 3.06 8.15 -8.60
N PHE A 146 2.71 8.26 -7.31
CA PHE A 146 2.13 9.48 -6.74
C PHE A 146 3.08 10.67 -6.83
N TRP A 147 4.37 10.46 -6.51
CA TRP A 147 5.39 11.50 -6.67
C TRP A 147 5.43 11.98 -8.12
N ASN A 148 5.63 11.08 -9.09
CA ASN A 148 5.78 11.46 -10.49
C ASN A 148 4.52 12.15 -11.06
N SER A 149 3.34 11.69 -10.65
CA SER A 149 2.06 12.22 -11.14
C SER A 149 1.78 13.63 -10.60
N ASP A 150 1.99 13.85 -9.29
CA ASP A 150 1.63 15.11 -8.64
C ASP A 150 2.79 16.10 -8.57
N PHE A 151 4.04 15.68 -8.76
CA PHE A 151 5.20 16.56 -8.67
C PHE A 151 5.04 17.86 -9.48
N PRO A 152 4.58 17.86 -10.75
CA PRO A 152 4.45 19.07 -11.54
C PRO A 152 3.53 20.14 -10.92
N THR A 153 2.48 19.72 -10.21
CA THR A 153 1.46 20.62 -9.64
C THR A 153 1.63 20.85 -8.14
N MET A 154 2.51 20.09 -7.48
CA MET A 154 2.76 20.17 -6.05
C MET A 154 3.51 21.45 -5.64
N SER A 155 3.03 22.13 -4.60
CA SER A 155 3.70 23.31 -4.02
C SER A 155 5.07 22.96 -3.43
N GLY A 156 5.96 23.96 -3.29
CA GLY A 156 7.28 23.76 -2.70
C GLY A 156 7.23 23.14 -1.29
N THR A 157 6.29 23.59 -0.45
CA THR A 157 6.07 23.05 0.90
C THR A 157 5.65 21.58 0.86
N HIS A 158 4.69 21.21 0.00
CA HIS A 158 4.27 19.82 -0.13
C HIS A 158 5.40 18.93 -0.65
N ARG A 159 6.20 19.41 -1.61
CA ARG A 159 7.37 18.68 -2.11
C ARG A 159 8.41 18.44 -1.00
N LEU A 160 8.69 19.46 -0.19
CA LEU A 160 9.64 19.35 0.92
C LEU A 160 9.17 18.36 1.99
N ASN A 161 7.89 18.45 2.39
CA ASN A 161 7.30 17.54 3.38
C ASN A 161 7.35 16.09 2.90
N LEU A 162 6.95 15.85 1.64
CA LEU A 162 6.93 14.52 1.05
C LEU A 162 8.33 13.96 0.82
N ALA A 163 9.26 14.76 0.30
CA ALA A 163 10.65 14.33 0.13
C ALA A 163 11.27 13.94 1.48
N THR A 164 11.02 14.74 2.52
CA THR A 164 11.51 14.43 3.87
C THR A 164 10.86 13.16 4.41
N PHE A 165 9.57 12.93 4.14
CA PHE A 165 8.88 11.71 4.53
C PHE A 165 9.50 10.47 3.87
N LEU A 166 9.70 10.52 2.55
CA LEU A 166 10.29 9.41 1.78
C LEU A 166 11.73 9.12 2.21
N VAL A 167 12.55 10.16 2.44
CA VAL A 167 13.92 9.99 2.93
C VAL A 167 13.94 9.36 4.33
N LYS A 168 13.13 9.88 5.27
CA LYS A 168 13.03 9.30 6.62
C LYS A 168 12.57 7.84 6.55
N LEU A 169 11.63 7.51 5.67
CA LEU A 169 11.15 6.15 5.47
C LEU A 169 12.25 5.24 4.91
N ALA A 170 12.98 5.69 3.88
CA ALA A 170 14.11 4.95 3.31
C ALA A 170 15.19 4.64 4.36
N LEU A 171 15.47 5.58 5.28
CA LEU A 171 16.43 5.37 6.37
C LEU A 171 16.03 4.26 7.36
N THR A 172 14.75 3.88 7.42
CA THR A 172 14.28 2.75 8.24
C THR A 172 14.49 1.38 7.59
N ARG A 173 14.96 1.34 6.34
CA ARG A 173 15.08 0.12 5.51
C ARG A 173 13.76 -0.60 5.25
N VAL A 174 12.65 0.06 5.51
CA VAL A 174 11.33 -0.38 5.05
C VAL A 174 11.37 -0.47 3.52
N GLY A 175 10.92 -1.61 2.96
CA GLY A 175 10.94 -1.84 1.52
C GLY A 175 12.28 -2.32 0.93
N SER A 176 13.18 -2.86 1.76
CA SER A 176 14.41 -3.55 1.31
C SER A 176 15.29 -2.69 0.39
N ASP A 177 15.55 -1.44 0.80
CA ASP A 177 16.38 -0.45 0.10
C ASP A 177 15.85 0.04 -1.26
N ARG A 178 14.60 -0.29 -1.64
CA ARG A 178 14.00 0.09 -2.93
C ARG A 178 13.50 1.55 -3.02
N LEU A 179 13.53 2.30 -1.91
CA LEU A 179 13.15 3.71 -1.85
C LEU A 179 14.30 4.67 -2.19
N CYS A 180 15.50 4.15 -2.47
CA CYS A 180 16.75 4.89 -2.68
C CYS A 180 17.12 5.00 -4.16
#